data_AF-A0A7W3IZK8-F1
#
_entry.id   AF-A0A7W3IZK8-F1
#
_cell.length_a   1.000
_cell.length_b   1.000
_cell.length_c   1.000
_cell.angle_alpha   90.00
_cell.angle_beta   90.00
_cell.angle_gamma   90.00
#
_symmetry.space_group_name_H-M   'P 1'
#
loop_
_entity.id
_entity.type
_entity.pdbx_description
1 polymer ?
#
loop_
_entity_poly.entity_id
_entity_poly.type
_entity_poly.pdbx_seq_one_letter_code
_entity_poly.pdbx_strand_id
1 'polypeptide(L)'
;MAAKKPNAPHLAVVASAGARRRYRARAGAVTAAANSGDQRAVLVAIRTRLAREVDSPHTAARDLAALTIRLLAVNAEIRELDAAAKAAGADSTSSGTGGTPDEAFGPSDL
;
A
#
# COMPACT_ATOMS: atom_id res chain seq x y z
N MET A 1 61.22 1.43 24.71
CA MET A 1 60.02 0.57 24.78
C MET A 1 58.80 1.44 24.56
N ALA A 2 58.01 1.11 23.54
CA ALA A 2 56.88 1.88 23.05
C ALA A 2 55.59 1.58 23.81
N ALA A 3 54.70 2.58 23.94
CA ALA A 3 53.28 2.34 24.14
C ALA A 3 52.49 3.44 23.42
N LYS A 4 52.24 3.22 22.13
CA LYS A 4 51.35 4.04 21.29
C LYS A 4 49.91 3.63 21.60
N LYS A 5 49.15 4.52 22.23
CA LYS A 5 47.72 4.29 22.50
C LYS A 5 46.96 4.19 21.18
N PRO A 6 46.08 3.18 20.96
CA PRO A 6 45.34 3.09 19.71
C PRO A 6 44.28 4.18 19.65
N ASN A 7 44.34 4.97 18.56
CA ASN A 7 43.32 5.95 18.18
C ASN A 7 42.12 5.20 17.59
N ALA A 8 40.99 5.20 18.28
CA ALA A 8 39.76 4.60 17.77
C ALA A 8 39.06 5.60 16.82
N PRO A 9 38.81 5.26 15.54
CA PRO A 9 37.96 6.09 14.70
C PRO A 9 36.51 5.97 15.17
N HIS A 10 35.99 7.02 15.79
CA HIS A 10 34.57 7.16 16.11
C HIS A 10 33.83 7.36 14.78
N LEU A 11 33.29 6.29 14.20
CA LEU A 11 32.43 6.37 13.02
C LEU A 11 31.13 7.09 13.42
N ALA A 12 31.13 8.41 13.24
CA ALA A 12 29.93 9.21 13.35
C ALA A 12 28.99 8.81 12.20
N VAL A 13 27.83 8.26 12.55
CA VAL A 13 26.71 8.06 11.62
C VAL A 13 26.34 9.43 11.04
N VAL A 14 26.79 9.70 9.81
CA VAL A 14 26.37 10.86 9.02
C VAL A 14 24.94 10.61 8.55
N ALA A 15 23.99 10.76 9.46
CA ALA A 15 22.60 10.87 9.07
C ALA A 15 22.26 12.36 9.06
N SER A 16 22.00 12.88 7.86
CA SER A 16 21.54 14.24 7.68
C SER A 16 20.29 14.47 8.55
N ALA A 17 20.32 15.52 9.35
CA ALA A 17 19.23 15.88 10.26
C ALA A 17 17.88 16.10 9.54
N GLY A 18 17.92 16.42 8.23
CA GLY A 18 16.74 16.58 7.38
C GLY A 18 16.02 15.27 7.05
N ALA A 19 16.74 14.16 6.88
CA ALA A 19 16.14 12.85 6.57
C ALA A 19 15.43 12.26 7.81
N ARG A 20 16.01 12.43 9.00
CA ARG A 20 15.48 11.91 10.27
C ARG A 20 14.13 12.54 10.65
N ARG A 21 13.95 13.86 10.38
CA ARG A 21 12.72 14.59 10.72
C ARG A 21 11.53 14.18 9.83
N ARG A 22 11.76 13.91 8.54
CA ARG A 22 10.72 13.41 7.61
C ARG A 22 10.40 11.93 7.81
N TYR A 23 11.39 11.12 8.21
CA TYR A 23 11.20 9.70 8.50
C TYR A 23 10.36 9.48 9.77
N ARG A 24 10.62 10.26 10.85
CA ARG A 24 9.81 10.22 12.08
C ARG A 24 8.39 10.74 11.90
N ALA A 25 8.18 11.76 11.07
CA ALA A 25 6.84 12.28 10.79
C ALA A 25 5.89 11.27 10.12
N ARG A 26 6.41 10.12 9.62
CA ARG A 26 5.60 9.04 9.06
C ARG A 26 5.72 7.72 9.84
N ALA A 27 6.54 7.69 10.90
CA ALA A 27 6.55 6.60 11.86
C ALA A 27 5.21 6.65 12.62
N GLY A 28 4.32 5.72 12.32
CA GLY A 28 2.99 5.66 12.91
C GLY A 28 1.82 5.87 11.94
N ALA A 29 2.06 6.04 10.63
CA ALA A 29 0.95 6.09 9.66
C ALA A 29 0.10 4.81 9.67
N VAL A 30 0.75 3.65 9.83
CA VAL A 30 0.07 2.34 9.93
C VAL A 30 -0.68 2.22 11.26
N THR A 31 -0.10 2.65 12.38
CA THR A 31 -0.77 2.59 13.69
C THR A 31 -1.94 3.55 13.76
N ALA A 32 -1.83 4.75 13.16
CA ALA A 32 -2.91 5.71 13.07
C ALA A 32 -4.08 5.16 12.23
N ALA A 33 -3.79 4.56 11.07
CA ALA A 33 -4.80 3.91 10.24
C ALA A 33 -5.43 2.69 10.93
N ALA A 34 -4.65 1.92 11.69
CA ALA A 34 -5.18 0.79 12.46
C ALA A 34 -6.14 1.26 13.56
N ASN A 35 -5.82 2.37 14.23
CA ASN A 35 -6.68 2.95 15.25
C ASN A 35 -7.99 3.51 14.68
N SER A 36 -8.04 3.93 13.41
CA SER A 36 -9.29 4.38 12.78
C SER A 36 -10.22 3.25 12.37
N GLY A 37 -9.76 1.99 12.41
CA GLY A 37 -10.56 0.81 12.03
C GLY A 37 -10.82 0.68 10.52
N ASP A 38 -10.21 1.53 9.70
CA ASP A 38 -10.38 1.48 8.25
C ASP A 38 -9.32 0.55 7.63
N GLN A 39 -9.75 -0.67 7.28
CA GLN A 39 -8.89 -1.67 6.65
C GLN A 39 -8.22 -1.15 5.37
N ARG A 40 -8.94 -0.37 4.56
CA ARG A 40 -8.39 0.20 3.32
C ARG A 40 -7.27 1.18 3.65
N ALA A 41 -7.48 2.06 4.64
CA ALA A 41 -6.45 3.01 5.08
C ALA A 41 -5.20 2.30 5.62
N VAL A 42 -5.37 1.20 6.36
CA VAL A 42 -4.25 0.38 6.87
C VAL A 42 -3.42 -0.17 5.70
N LEU A 43 -4.07 -0.78 4.71
CA LEU A 43 -3.38 -1.35 3.56
C LEU A 43 -2.65 -0.29 2.73
N VAL A 44 -3.25 0.89 2.53
CA VAL A 44 -2.60 2.03 1.85
C VAL A 44 -1.38 2.52 2.63
N ALA A 45 -1.46 2.59 3.96
CA ALA A 45 -0.32 2.97 4.81
C ALA A 45 0.82 1.94 4.72
N ILE A 46 0.49 0.64 4.73
CA ILE A 46 1.47 -0.45 4.56
C ILE A 46 2.13 -0.38 3.17
N ARG A 47 1.34 -0.23 2.09
CA ARG A 47 1.86 -0.06 0.73
C ARG A 47 2.90 1.06 0.66
N THR A 48 2.57 2.21 1.25
CA THR A 48 3.44 3.39 1.25
C THR A 48 4.74 3.14 2.02
N ARG A 49 4.70 2.33 3.08
CA ARG A 49 5.89 1.94 3.82
C ARG A 49 6.77 0.98 3.00
N LEU A 50 6.17 -0.07 2.42
CA LEU A 50 6.87 -1.05 1.59
C LEU A 50 7.56 -0.41 0.40
N ALA A 51 6.88 0.50 -0.32
CA ALA A 51 7.46 1.20 -1.46
C ALA A 51 8.76 1.94 -1.08
N ARG A 52 8.82 2.57 0.10
CA ARG A 52 10.04 3.24 0.56
C ARG A 52 11.16 2.28 0.95
N GLU A 53 10.80 1.13 1.50
CA GLU A 53 11.78 0.09 1.82
C GLU A 53 12.33 -0.52 0.51
N VAL A 54 11.52 -0.63 -0.55
CA VAL A 54 11.98 -1.02 -1.89
C VAL A 54 12.91 0.02 -2.53
N ASP A 55 12.59 1.32 -2.43
CA ASP A 55 13.40 2.41 -2.98
C ASP A 55 14.70 2.69 -2.19
N SER A 56 14.86 2.08 -1.01
CA SER A 56 16.00 2.34 -0.13
C SER A 56 17.28 1.66 -0.66
N PRO A 57 18.40 2.40 -0.81
CA PRO A 57 19.66 1.82 -1.26
C PRO A 57 20.31 0.89 -0.21
N HIS A 58 19.76 0.85 1.00
CA HIS A 58 20.24 0.00 2.10
C HIS A 58 19.51 -1.35 2.20
N THR A 59 18.58 -1.61 1.28
CA THR A 59 17.78 -2.84 1.31
C THR A 59 18.56 -3.99 0.69
N ALA A 60 18.74 -5.08 1.45
CA ALA A 60 19.45 -6.25 0.97
C ALA A 60 18.69 -6.91 -0.20
N ALA A 61 19.39 -7.45 -1.20
CA ALA A 61 18.77 -8.05 -2.39
C ALA A 61 17.77 -9.17 -2.04
N ARG A 62 18.06 -9.95 -0.99
CA ARG A 62 17.15 -10.98 -0.46
C ARG A 62 15.83 -10.39 0.04
N ASP A 63 15.92 -9.28 0.76
CA ASP A 63 14.74 -8.59 1.32
C ASP A 63 13.96 -7.87 0.21
N LEU A 64 14.65 -7.38 -0.80
CA LEU A 64 14.04 -6.70 -1.95
C LEU A 64 13.00 -7.61 -2.63
N ALA A 65 13.34 -8.87 -2.91
CA ALA A 65 12.40 -9.82 -3.49
C ALA A 65 11.18 -10.08 -2.59
N ALA A 66 11.38 -10.22 -1.28
CA ALA A 66 10.29 -10.41 -0.33
C ALA A 66 9.37 -9.17 -0.24
N LEU A 67 9.96 -7.97 -0.25
CA LEU A 67 9.25 -6.70 -0.22
C LEU A 67 8.43 -6.45 -1.48
N THR A 68 8.96 -6.78 -2.67
CA THR A 68 8.20 -6.63 -3.92
C THR A 68 7.01 -7.59 -4.01
N ILE A 69 7.19 -8.85 -3.60
CA ILE A 69 6.08 -9.81 -3.51
C ILE A 69 5.01 -9.30 -2.55
N ARG A 70 5.40 -8.83 -1.36
CA ARG A 70 4.46 -8.28 -0.38
C ARG A 70 3.74 -7.04 -0.90
N LEU A 71 4.44 -6.17 -1.63
CA LEU A 71 3.86 -4.98 -2.25
C LEU A 71 2.80 -5.32 -3.30
N LEU A 72 3.05 -6.34 -4.14
CA LEU A 72 2.08 -6.83 -5.11
C LEU A 72 0.84 -7.42 -4.43
N ALA A 73 1.02 -8.19 -3.37
CA ALA A 73 -0.10 -8.76 -2.60
C ALA A 73 -0.99 -7.66 -1.99
N VAL A 74 -0.40 -6.65 -1.33
CA VAL A 74 -1.17 -5.53 -0.75
C VAL A 74 -1.89 -4.74 -1.85
N ASN A 75 -1.29 -4.57 -3.03
CA ASN A 75 -1.96 -3.92 -4.15
C ASN A 75 -3.17 -4.69 -4.67
N ALA A 76 -3.10 -6.02 -4.70
CA ALA A 76 -4.23 -6.86 -5.08
C ALA A 76 -5.38 -6.72 -4.08
N GLU A 77 -5.09 -6.79 -2.78
CA GLU A 77 -6.08 -6.66 -1.70
C GLU A 77 -6.78 -5.28 -1.73
N ILE A 78 -6.05 -4.19 -1.98
CA ILE A 78 -6.66 -2.86 -2.15
C ILE A 78 -7.61 -2.82 -3.34
N ARG A 79 -7.24 -3.43 -4.48
CA ARG A 79 -8.11 -3.46 -5.67
C ARG A 79 -9.39 -4.25 -5.42
N GLU A 80 -9.30 -5.34 -4.66
CA GLU A 80 -10.45 -6.14 -4.28
C GLU A 80 -11.42 -5.35 -3.39
N LEU A 81 -10.91 -4.66 -2.36
CA LEU A 81 -11.71 -3.77 -1.52
C LEU A 81 -12.34 -2.62 -2.33
N ASP A 82 -11.59 -2.01 -3.23
CA ASP A 82 -12.08 -0.94 -4.10
C ASP A 82 -13.17 -1.44 -5.07
N ALA A 83 -13.02 -2.66 -5.60
CA ALA A 83 -14.02 -3.30 -6.45
C ALA A 83 -15.30 -3.66 -5.68
N ALA A 84 -15.16 -4.22 -4.47
CA ALA A 84 -16.28 -4.52 -3.59
C ALA A 84 -17.04 -3.24 -3.19
N ALA A 85 -16.34 -2.17 -2.84
CA ALA A 85 -16.95 -0.87 -2.53
C ALA A 85 -17.69 -0.27 -3.73
N LYS A 86 -17.15 -0.42 -4.95
CA LYS A 86 -17.82 0.00 -6.19
C LYS A 86 -19.06 -0.81 -6.48
N ALA A 87 -19.04 -2.13 -6.30
CA ALA A 87 -20.20 -2.99 -6.49
C ALA A 87 -21.32 -2.63 -5.51
N ALA A 88 -21.00 -2.45 -4.23
CA ALA A 88 -21.97 -2.03 -3.21
C ALA A 88 -22.55 -0.63 -3.48
N GLY A 89 -21.77 0.30 -4.05
CA GLY A 89 -22.24 1.62 -4.46
C GLY A 89 -23.01 1.64 -5.79
N ALA A 90 -22.81 0.64 -6.66
CA ALA A 90 -23.50 0.52 -7.94
C ALA A 90 -24.94 -0.02 -7.76
N ASP A 91 -25.15 -0.94 -6.82
CA ASP A 91 -26.50 -1.44 -6.47
C ASP A 91 -27.41 -0.37 -5.86
N SER A 92 -26.86 0.74 -5.38
CA SER A 92 -27.64 1.87 -4.85
C SER A 92 -28.07 2.87 -5.93
N THR A 93 -27.56 2.77 -7.17
CA THR A 93 -27.86 3.72 -8.27
C THR A 93 -28.45 3.06 -9.52
N SER A 94 -28.57 1.73 -9.59
CA SER A 94 -29.14 1.03 -10.76
C SER A 94 -30.66 0.77 -10.69
N SER A 95 -31.43 1.62 -9.97
CA SER A 95 -32.87 1.79 -10.26
C SER A 95 -33.06 2.62 -11.54
N GLY A 96 -32.39 2.21 -12.61
CA GLY A 96 -32.56 2.71 -13.96
C GLY A 96 -33.24 1.61 -14.74
N THR A 97 -34.54 1.79 -14.98
CA THR A 97 -35.43 0.99 -15.81
C THR A 97 -34.81 0.66 -17.18
N GLY A 98 -33.98 -0.38 -17.24
CA GLY A 98 -33.58 -1.04 -18.48
C GLY A 98 -34.67 -2.03 -18.87
N GLY A 99 -35.89 -1.54 -19.09
CA GLY A 99 -36.95 -2.36 -19.67
C GLY A 99 -36.52 -2.73 -21.09
N THR A 100 -36.01 -3.94 -21.28
CA THR A 100 -36.06 -4.58 -22.59
C THR A 100 -37.55 -4.66 -22.95
N PRO A 101 -38.03 -3.98 -24.01
CA PRO A 101 -39.37 -4.24 -24.47
C PRO A 101 -39.43 -5.72 -24.85
N ASP A 102 -40.34 -6.43 -24.19
CA ASP A 102 -40.68 -7.81 -24.53
C ASP A 102 -41.22 -7.78 -25.96
N GLU A 103 -40.40 -8.20 -26.93
CA GLU A 103 -40.90 -8.41 -28.28
C GLU A 103 -41.87 -9.58 -28.22
N ALA A 104 -43.17 -9.27 -28.35
CA ALA A 104 -44.22 -10.26 -28.38
C ALA A 104 -44.03 -11.13 -29.63
N PHE A 105 -43.68 -12.41 -29.41
CA PHE A 105 -43.58 -13.43 -30.45
C PHE A 105 -44.85 -13.41 -31.31
N GLY A 106 -44.69 -13.06 -32.59
CA GLY A 106 -45.81 -12.89 -33.51
C GLY A 106 -46.20 -14.22 -34.15
N PRO A 107 -47.45 -14.38 -34.61
CA PRO A 107 -47.89 -15.58 -35.33
C PRO A 107 -47.21 -15.74 -36.70
N SER A 108 -46.36 -14.80 -37.12
CA SER A 108 -45.58 -14.82 -38.36
C SER A 108 -44.21 -15.51 -38.21
N ASP A 109 -43.84 -15.95 -37.01
CA ASP A 109 -42.54 -16.61 -36.73
C ASP A 109 -42.59 -18.15 -36.83
N LEU A 110 -43.68 -18.70 -37.39
CA LEU A 110 -43.87 -20.12 -37.76
C LEU A 110 -44.02 -20.27 -39.28
#